data_AF-A0A818JS96-F1
#
_entry.id   AF-A0A818JS96-F1
#
_cell.length_a   1.000
_cell.length_b   1.000
_cell.length_c   1.000
_cell.angle_alpha   90.00
_cell.angle_beta   90.00
_cell.angle_gamma   90.00
#
_symmetry.space_group_name_H-M   'P 1'
#
loop_
_entity.id
_entity.type
_entity.pdbx_description
1 polymer ?
#
loop_
_entity_poly.entity_id
_entity_poly.type
_entity_poly.pdbx_seq_one_letter_code
_entity_poly.pdbx_strand_id
1 'polypeptide(L)'
;MSSENGYYCIWLDSHIGAPGECPSFQDKFQQNLKPMNGLPPNSINNLILYFEQEVAPIKFVSDIDDALVLVQNEIDKKIIFISSGSLGKQIIPFIIKNHPHVYTFYIFCAMISNNLNWAIDYTNCLQMFDHETDLLIRLVRDISKEFIHLGLSYLAVYDGESARKYFTTAQTLETHANNANSPMPPFTDRLKMLQGPNGLIQESQNVKEDQRTNETIASLDNIQYVLINLTTAMNPTVASIVHFLQIFLPSRTILTIKNSSSDNIIRLINKPACLFLRNSVLTQLLIQHLGTNNLSIYMIEDNTNLVDRITHFNNIDDLINKLVELIVEKYRQQAATHLHVGQNQLADIEMKMANRIDYEVKKLRET
;
A
#
# COMPACT_ATOMS: atom_id res chain seq x y z
N MET A 1 -0.31 -7.49 -19.05
CA MET A 1 0.52 -7.36 -17.84
C MET A 1 -0.28 -6.58 -16.83
N SER A 2 -0.72 -7.22 -15.74
CA SER A 2 -1.39 -6.52 -14.64
C SER A 2 -0.34 -5.68 -13.91
N SER A 3 -0.58 -4.38 -13.77
CA SER A 3 0.32 -3.46 -13.07
C SER A 3 0.57 -3.95 -11.63
N GLU A 4 1.79 -4.42 -11.34
CA GLU A 4 2.20 -4.88 -10.00
C GLU A 4 2.18 -3.75 -8.94
N ASN A 5 1.95 -2.50 -9.35
CA ASN A 5 2.15 -1.31 -8.53
C ASN A 5 1.02 -1.05 -7.52
N GLY A 6 0.00 -1.92 -7.46
CA GLY A 6 -1.02 -1.91 -6.40
C GLY A 6 -2.00 -0.73 -6.44
N TYR A 7 -1.97 0.10 -7.48
CA TYR A 7 -2.94 1.19 -7.71
C TYR A 7 -4.01 0.79 -8.73
N TYR A 8 -5.19 1.39 -8.60
CA TYR A 8 -6.29 1.24 -9.55
C TYR A 8 -7.03 2.58 -9.68
N CYS A 9 -7.26 3.05 -10.90
CA CYS A 9 -7.95 4.31 -11.12
C CYS A 9 -9.35 4.06 -11.69
N ILE A 10 -10.36 4.66 -11.08
CA ILE A 10 -11.75 4.61 -11.55
C ILE A 10 -12.14 6.03 -11.93
N TRP A 11 -12.65 6.20 -13.15
CA TRP A 11 -13.19 7.47 -13.63
C TRP A 11 -14.69 7.33 -13.89
N LEU A 12 -15.50 7.93 -13.03
CA LEU A 12 -16.95 7.94 -13.11
C LEU A 12 -17.47 9.24 -13.71
N ASP A 13 -17.93 9.19 -14.96
CA ASP A 13 -18.48 10.34 -15.66
C ASP A 13 -19.55 9.91 -16.67
N SER A 14 -20.71 10.54 -16.68
CA SER A 14 -21.82 10.17 -17.56
C SER A 14 -21.53 10.47 -19.04
N HIS A 15 -20.61 11.37 -19.34
CA HIS A 15 -20.19 11.72 -20.69
C HIS A 15 -18.88 11.03 -21.05
N ILE A 16 -17.83 11.20 -20.24
CA ILE A 16 -16.51 10.58 -20.49
C ILE A 16 -16.54 9.06 -20.25
N GLY A 17 -17.45 8.53 -19.44
CA GLY A 17 -17.56 7.10 -19.15
C GLY A 17 -18.58 6.35 -20.00
N ALA A 18 -19.31 7.03 -20.89
CA ALA A 18 -20.29 6.40 -21.76
C ALA A 18 -19.62 5.77 -23.00
N PRO A 19 -20.06 4.58 -23.45
CA PRO A 19 -19.52 3.96 -24.65
C PRO A 19 -19.70 4.86 -25.89
N GLY A 20 -18.60 5.17 -26.58
CA GLY A 20 -18.60 5.97 -27.81
C GLY A 20 -18.62 7.49 -27.60
N GLU A 21 -18.70 7.95 -26.36
CA GLU A 21 -18.63 9.38 -26.01
C GLU A 21 -17.18 9.78 -25.68
N CYS A 22 -16.81 11.00 -26.06
CA CYS A 22 -15.44 11.51 -25.97
C CYS A 22 -14.36 10.49 -26.41
N PRO A 23 -14.51 9.78 -27.54
CA PRO A 23 -13.59 8.70 -27.90
C PRO A 23 -12.17 9.22 -28.07
N SER A 24 -11.97 10.46 -28.57
CA SER A 24 -10.63 11.04 -28.64
C SER A 24 -10.00 11.32 -27.27
N PHE A 25 -10.78 11.56 -26.22
CA PHE A 25 -10.31 11.73 -24.85
C PHE A 25 -10.07 10.37 -24.20
N GLN A 26 -11.04 9.46 -24.28
CA GLN A 26 -10.89 8.07 -23.83
C GLN A 26 -9.69 7.40 -24.52
N ASP A 27 -9.52 7.57 -25.83
CA ASP A 27 -8.39 7.07 -26.62
C ASP A 27 -7.09 7.82 -26.30
N LYS A 28 -7.10 9.12 -26.00
CA LYS A 28 -5.90 9.76 -25.44
C LYS A 28 -5.53 9.16 -24.07
N PHE A 29 -6.52 8.70 -23.33
CA PHE A 29 -6.33 8.01 -22.07
C PHE A 29 -6.00 6.52 -22.19
N GLN A 30 -6.43 5.83 -23.24
CA GLN A 30 -6.35 4.37 -23.41
C GLN A 30 -5.47 3.93 -24.60
N GLN A 31 -5.42 4.67 -25.70
CA GLN A 31 -4.69 4.31 -26.93
C GLN A 31 -3.29 4.88 -27.02
N ASN A 32 -2.91 5.82 -26.15
CA ASN A 32 -1.53 6.26 -26.18
C ASN A 32 -0.57 5.12 -25.77
N LEU A 33 -1.02 3.94 -25.32
CA LEU A 33 -0.29 2.69 -24.99
C LEU A 33 0.74 2.12 -26.00
N LYS A 34 1.06 2.81 -27.10
CA LYS A 34 2.22 2.49 -27.94
C LYS A 34 3.30 3.55 -27.71
N PRO A 35 4.60 3.19 -27.59
CA PRO A 35 5.66 4.19 -27.61
C PRO A 35 5.57 4.96 -28.94
N MET A 36 4.88 6.11 -28.93
CA MET A 36 4.78 6.97 -30.10
C MET A 36 6.10 7.70 -30.23
N ASN A 37 6.99 7.14 -31.04
CA ASN A 37 8.11 7.88 -31.60
C ASN A 37 7.55 9.13 -32.31
N GLY A 38 7.69 10.31 -31.69
CA GLY A 38 7.42 11.59 -32.36
C GLY A 38 6.46 12.55 -31.68
N LEU A 39 5.85 12.24 -30.53
CA LEU A 39 5.18 13.29 -29.74
C LEU A 39 6.25 14.18 -29.07
N PRO A 40 6.09 15.51 -29.07
CA PRO A 40 7.01 16.37 -28.35
C PRO A 40 7.03 15.96 -26.87
N PRO A 41 8.23 15.86 -26.24
CA PRO A 41 8.40 15.35 -24.87
C PRO A 41 7.58 16.09 -23.79
N ASN A 42 7.00 17.25 -24.14
CA ASN A 42 6.28 18.15 -23.24
C ASN A 42 4.75 18.08 -23.37
N SER A 43 4.19 17.05 -24.01
CA SER A 43 2.73 16.93 -24.16
C SER A 43 2.08 16.15 -23.01
N ILE A 44 0.89 16.60 -22.59
CA ILE A 44 0.04 15.91 -21.59
C ILE A 44 -0.25 14.44 -21.95
N ASN A 45 -0.26 14.12 -23.24
CA ASN A 45 -0.45 12.77 -23.74
C ASN A 45 0.63 11.80 -23.24
N ASN A 46 1.90 12.26 -23.09
CA ASN A 46 2.98 11.43 -22.56
C ASN A 46 2.81 11.12 -21.06
N LEU A 47 2.21 12.04 -20.31
CA LEU A 47 1.94 11.90 -18.89
C LEU A 47 0.85 10.84 -18.64
N ILE A 48 -0.24 10.94 -19.41
CA ILE A 48 -1.35 9.98 -19.37
C ILE A 48 -0.87 8.58 -19.76
N LEU A 49 -0.01 8.50 -20.77
CA LEU A 49 0.65 7.28 -21.22
C LEU A 49 1.39 6.54 -20.12
N TYR A 50 2.30 7.27 -19.49
CA TYR A 50 3.14 6.72 -18.44
C TYR A 50 2.28 6.30 -17.25
N PHE A 51 1.24 7.08 -16.95
CA PHE A 51 0.32 6.77 -15.87
C PHE A 51 -0.38 5.42 -16.07
N GLU A 52 -0.93 5.16 -17.24
CA GLU A 52 -1.68 3.91 -17.47
C GLU A 52 -0.73 2.69 -17.55
N GLN A 53 0.42 2.82 -18.19
CA GLN A 53 1.39 1.72 -18.38
C GLN A 53 2.13 1.35 -17.11
N GLU A 54 2.62 2.37 -16.41
CA GLU A 54 3.62 2.23 -15.35
C GLU A 54 3.06 2.53 -13.97
N VAL A 55 1.83 3.02 -13.84
CA VAL A 55 1.30 3.48 -12.55
C VAL A 55 0.02 2.78 -12.15
N ALA A 56 -1.08 3.01 -12.87
CA ALA A 56 -2.38 2.45 -12.54
C ALA A 56 -3.27 2.31 -13.78
N PRO A 57 -3.90 1.15 -14.03
CA PRO A 57 -4.89 1.03 -15.07
C PRO A 57 -6.09 1.93 -14.73
N ILE A 58 -6.62 2.61 -15.74
CA ILE A 58 -7.79 3.47 -15.60
C ILE A 58 -9.01 2.72 -16.15
N LYS A 59 -10.09 2.67 -15.37
CA LYS A 59 -11.39 2.20 -15.81
C LYS A 59 -12.38 3.34 -15.86
N PHE A 60 -12.95 3.53 -17.05
CA PHE A 60 -14.02 4.48 -17.29
C PHE A 60 -15.37 3.80 -17.09
N VAL A 61 -16.24 4.44 -16.33
CA VAL A 61 -17.61 3.99 -16.07
C VAL A 61 -18.55 5.19 -16.11
N SER A 62 -19.77 4.98 -16.61
CA SER A 62 -20.79 6.04 -16.69
C SER A 62 -21.83 5.96 -15.60
N ASP A 63 -21.89 4.83 -14.89
CA ASP A 63 -22.91 4.53 -13.89
C ASP A 63 -22.31 4.35 -12.47
N ILE A 64 -23.08 4.77 -11.46
CA ILE A 64 -22.69 4.72 -10.05
C ILE A 64 -22.55 3.27 -9.56
N ASP A 65 -23.45 2.38 -9.97
CA ASP A 65 -23.45 0.99 -9.52
C ASP A 65 -22.22 0.26 -10.08
N ASP A 66 -21.88 0.50 -11.35
CA ASP A 66 -20.66 -0.04 -11.97
C ASP A 66 -19.39 0.45 -11.24
N ALA A 67 -19.35 1.73 -10.88
CA ALA A 67 -18.24 2.28 -10.11
C ALA A 67 -18.10 1.64 -8.72
N LEU A 68 -19.22 1.38 -8.03
CA LEU A 68 -19.23 0.70 -6.74
C LEU A 68 -18.78 -0.75 -6.85
N VAL A 69 -19.20 -1.47 -7.89
CA VAL A 69 -18.75 -2.84 -8.16
C VAL A 69 -17.23 -2.87 -8.33
N LEU A 70 -16.66 -1.92 -9.07
CA LEU A 70 -15.19 -1.82 -9.21
C LEU A 70 -14.51 -1.52 -7.86
N VAL A 71 -15.05 -0.61 -7.05
CA VAL A 71 -14.50 -0.30 -5.71
C VAL A 71 -14.49 -1.53 -4.78
N GLN A 72 -15.51 -2.38 -4.89
CA GLN A 72 -15.66 -3.59 -4.08
C GLN A 72 -14.80 -4.75 -4.58
N ASN A 73 -14.59 -4.86 -5.89
CA ASN A 73 -13.79 -5.93 -6.47
C ASN A 73 -12.28 -5.70 -6.29
N GLU A 74 -11.85 -4.45 -6.17
CA GLU A 74 -10.42 -4.06 -6.13
C GLU A 74 -9.95 -3.69 -4.70
N ILE A 75 -10.47 -4.37 -3.67
CA ILE A 75 -10.21 -4.09 -2.24
C ILE A 75 -8.75 -4.23 -1.80
N ASP A 76 -7.91 -4.95 -2.54
CA ASP A 76 -6.48 -5.06 -2.31
C ASP A 76 -5.67 -3.85 -2.78
N LYS A 77 -6.21 -3.10 -3.75
CA LYS A 77 -5.53 -1.99 -4.41
C LYS A 77 -5.81 -0.66 -3.71
N LYS A 78 -4.90 0.29 -3.89
CA LYS A 78 -5.12 1.71 -3.58
C LYS A 78 -5.95 2.32 -4.71
N ILE A 79 -7.20 2.64 -4.43
CA ILE A 79 -8.11 3.17 -5.45
C ILE A 79 -7.98 4.69 -5.52
N ILE A 80 -7.79 5.20 -6.73
CA ILE A 80 -7.87 6.61 -7.10
C ILE A 80 -9.22 6.80 -7.77
N PHE A 81 -10.08 7.64 -7.17
CA PHE A 81 -11.44 7.81 -7.67
C PHE A 81 -11.61 9.21 -8.27
N ILE A 82 -11.84 9.28 -9.58
CA ILE A 82 -12.11 10.50 -10.32
C ILE A 82 -13.59 10.51 -10.68
N SER A 83 -14.29 11.64 -10.49
CA SER A 83 -15.69 11.73 -10.90
C SER A 83 -16.09 13.11 -11.39
N SER A 84 -17.15 13.18 -12.19
CA SER A 84 -17.84 14.43 -12.47
C SER A 84 -18.44 15.02 -11.19
N GLY A 85 -18.64 16.33 -11.14
CA GLY A 85 -19.20 16.98 -9.94
C GLY A 85 -20.58 16.44 -9.52
N SER A 86 -21.47 16.18 -10.49
CA SER A 86 -22.85 15.72 -10.22
C SER A 86 -22.93 14.27 -9.77
N LEU A 87 -22.11 13.37 -10.35
CA LEU A 87 -22.04 11.96 -9.92
C LEU A 87 -21.23 11.84 -8.63
N GLY A 88 -20.11 12.56 -8.53
CA GLY A 88 -19.26 12.61 -7.35
C GLY A 88 -20.03 13.04 -6.09
N LYS A 89 -20.89 14.06 -6.19
CA LYS A 89 -21.78 14.47 -5.09
C LYS A 89 -22.63 13.34 -4.53
N GLN A 90 -23.06 12.42 -5.39
CA GLN A 90 -23.93 11.31 -5.00
C GLN A 90 -23.13 10.15 -4.38
N ILE A 91 -22.01 9.78 -4.98
CA ILE A 91 -21.30 8.54 -4.63
C ILE A 91 -20.16 8.74 -3.61
N ILE A 92 -19.43 9.85 -3.66
CA ILE A 92 -18.21 10.03 -2.85
C ILE A 92 -18.49 10.02 -1.34
N PRO A 93 -19.52 10.72 -0.82
CA PRO A 93 -19.88 10.62 0.60
C PRO A 93 -20.13 9.18 1.05
N PHE A 94 -20.73 8.37 0.18
CA PHE A 94 -20.97 6.95 0.44
C PHE A 94 -19.68 6.13 0.44
N ILE A 95 -18.79 6.34 -0.55
CA ILE A 95 -17.51 5.63 -0.61
C ILE A 95 -16.65 5.97 0.60
N ILE A 96 -16.50 7.26 0.95
CA ILE A 96 -15.70 7.67 2.12
C ILE A 96 -16.19 6.99 3.40
N LYS A 97 -17.51 6.87 3.57
CA LYS A 97 -18.11 6.25 4.76
C LYS A 97 -17.94 4.73 4.81
N ASN A 98 -18.07 4.04 3.67
CA ASN A 98 -18.19 2.57 3.64
C ASN A 98 -16.96 1.84 3.08
N HIS A 99 -16.05 2.57 2.42
CA HIS A 99 -14.92 2.02 1.68
C HIS A 99 -13.64 2.83 1.99
N PRO A 100 -13.13 2.79 3.23
CA PRO A 100 -11.98 3.60 3.67
C PRO A 100 -10.65 3.21 2.99
N HIS A 101 -10.63 2.12 2.19
CA HIS A 101 -9.48 1.72 1.39
C HIS A 101 -9.30 2.55 0.11
N VAL A 102 -10.29 3.36 -0.27
CA VAL A 102 -10.15 4.32 -1.38
C VAL A 102 -9.23 5.45 -0.94
N TYR A 103 -8.14 5.63 -1.68
CA TYR A 103 -6.99 6.42 -1.25
C TYR A 103 -7.23 7.93 -1.38
N THR A 104 -7.81 8.36 -2.49
CA THR A 104 -8.01 9.79 -2.80
C THR A 104 -9.14 10.01 -3.79
N PHE A 105 -9.75 11.19 -3.72
CA PHE A 105 -10.87 11.59 -4.56
C PHE A 105 -10.54 12.84 -5.37
N TYR A 106 -10.91 12.79 -6.64
CA TYR A 106 -10.78 13.92 -7.56
C TYR A 106 -12.12 14.22 -8.21
N ILE A 107 -12.49 15.49 -8.24
CA ILE A 107 -13.64 15.97 -9.01
C ILE A 107 -13.14 16.71 -10.23
N PHE A 108 -13.61 16.28 -11.40
CA PHE A 108 -13.43 17.00 -12.66
C PHE A 108 -14.75 17.65 -13.06
N CYS A 109 -14.81 18.98 -13.09
CA CYS A 109 -16.05 19.68 -13.36
C CYS A 109 -15.83 21.06 -14.00
N ALA A 110 -16.67 21.44 -14.97
CA ALA A 110 -16.52 22.71 -15.68
C ALA A 110 -16.67 23.97 -14.80
N MET A 111 -17.37 23.88 -13.66
CA MET A 111 -17.54 24.98 -12.71
C MET A 111 -17.39 24.47 -11.28
N ILE A 112 -16.21 24.71 -10.70
CA ILE A 112 -15.88 24.37 -9.30
C ILE A 112 -16.90 24.95 -8.32
N SER A 113 -17.30 26.22 -8.52
CA SER A 113 -18.24 26.93 -7.63
C SER A 113 -19.56 26.18 -7.39
N ASN A 114 -20.06 25.45 -8.40
CA ASN A 114 -21.31 24.70 -8.31
C ASN A 114 -21.22 23.45 -7.41
N ASN A 115 -20.00 23.00 -7.10
CA ASN A 115 -19.74 21.79 -6.32
C ASN A 115 -19.15 22.09 -4.93
N LEU A 116 -18.71 23.33 -4.66
CA LEU A 116 -18.06 23.70 -3.39
C LEU A 116 -18.92 23.43 -2.15
N ASN A 117 -20.24 23.62 -2.25
CA ASN A 117 -21.16 23.52 -1.11
C ASN A 117 -21.21 22.13 -0.46
N TRP A 118 -20.89 21.07 -1.20
CA TRP A 118 -20.81 19.71 -0.65
C TRP A 118 -19.37 19.23 -0.56
N ALA A 119 -18.48 19.67 -1.46
CA ALA A 119 -17.09 19.24 -1.49
C ALA A 119 -16.27 19.78 -0.31
N ILE A 120 -16.67 20.92 0.27
CA ILE A 120 -15.96 21.55 1.39
C ILE A 120 -15.83 20.63 2.61
N ASP A 121 -16.83 19.77 2.83
CA ASP A 121 -16.87 18.80 3.92
C ASP A 121 -15.83 17.67 3.77
N TYR A 122 -15.20 17.56 2.60
CA TYR A 122 -14.26 16.49 2.24
C TYR A 122 -12.88 17.01 1.81
N THR A 123 -12.55 18.26 2.12
CA THR A 123 -11.29 18.93 1.69
C THR A 123 -10.01 18.23 2.14
N ASN A 124 -10.09 17.33 3.12
CA ASN A 124 -8.97 16.51 3.57
C ASN A 124 -8.61 15.36 2.61
N CYS A 125 -9.54 14.92 1.76
CA CYS A 125 -9.36 13.76 0.88
C CYS A 125 -9.87 13.96 -0.56
N LEU A 126 -10.54 15.09 -0.82
CA LEU A 126 -11.11 15.45 -2.11
C LEU A 126 -10.46 16.72 -2.66
N GLN A 127 -10.08 16.67 -3.93
CA GLN A 127 -9.57 17.81 -4.69
C GLN A 127 -10.44 18.04 -5.94
N MET A 128 -10.59 19.29 -6.38
CA MET A 128 -11.44 19.62 -7.54
C MET A 128 -10.65 20.39 -8.61
N PHE A 129 -10.97 20.11 -9.87
CA PHE A 129 -10.31 20.65 -11.04
C PHE A 129 -11.34 20.96 -12.12
N ASP A 130 -11.15 22.07 -12.83
CA ASP A 130 -11.92 22.49 -14.00
C ASP A 130 -11.12 22.38 -15.31
N HIS A 131 -9.83 22.06 -15.20
CA HIS A 131 -8.94 21.79 -16.32
C HIS A 131 -8.30 20.40 -16.21
N GLU A 132 -8.37 19.64 -17.30
CA GLU A 132 -7.83 18.26 -17.39
C GLU A 132 -6.32 18.21 -17.11
N THR A 133 -5.59 19.23 -17.57
CA THR A 133 -4.15 19.37 -17.36
C THR A 133 -3.79 19.48 -15.90
N ASP A 134 -4.51 20.29 -15.13
CA ASP A 134 -4.23 20.50 -13.72
C ASP A 134 -4.54 19.25 -12.90
N LEU A 135 -5.66 18.57 -13.21
CA LEU A 135 -6.02 17.29 -12.60
C LEU A 135 -4.90 16.26 -12.81
N LEU A 136 -4.47 16.07 -14.05
CA LEU A 136 -3.48 15.05 -14.41
C LEU A 136 -2.11 15.33 -13.80
N ILE A 137 -1.65 16.58 -13.85
CA ILE A 137 -0.40 16.99 -13.21
C ILE A 137 -0.47 16.75 -11.70
N ARG A 138 -1.59 17.11 -11.07
CA ARG A 138 -1.75 16.89 -9.64
C ARG A 138 -1.74 15.40 -9.31
N LEU A 139 -2.50 14.61 -10.05
CA LEU A 139 -2.60 13.17 -9.88
C LEU A 139 -1.23 12.50 -9.95
N VAL A 140 -0.43 12.84 -10.98
CA VAL A 140 0.93 12.33 -11.14
C VAL A 140 1.84 12.73 -9.97
N ARG A 141 1.76 13.98 -9.51
CA ARG A 141 2.55 14.47 -8.38
C ARG A 141 2.17 13.82 -7.06
N ASP A 142 0.88 13.51 -6.86
CA ASP A 142 0.41 12.82 -5.66
C ASP A 142 0.89 11.36 -5.65
N ILE A 143 0.92 10.69 -6.81
CA ILE A 143 1.50 9.33 -6.88
C ILE A 143 3.02 9.34 -6.79
N SER A 144 3.70 10.30 -7.42
CA SER A 144 5.15 10.43 -7.27
C SER A 144 5.54 10.56 -5.80
N LYS A 145 4.83 11.38 -5.03
CA LYS A 145 5.02 11.51 -3.58
C LYS A 145 4.88 10.16 -2.87
N GLU A 146 3.91 9.34 -3.25
CA GLU A 146 3.76 8.00 -2.68
C GLU A 146 4.93 7.08 -3.03
N PHE A 147 5.42 7.10 -4.28
CA PHE A 147 6.59 6.32 -4.66
C PHE A 147 7.85 6.79 -3.93
N ILE A 148 7.99 8.08 -3.65
CA ILE A 148 9.05 8.59 -2.77
C ILE A 148 8.93 7.96 -1.38
N HIS A 149 7.73 7.94 -0.78
CA HIS A 149 7.52 7.34 0.54
C HIS A 149 7.80 5.83 0.56
N LEU A 150 7.39 5.11 -0.49
CA LEU A 150 7.71 3.69 -0.64
C LEU A 150 9.21 3.48 -0.78
N GLY A 151 9.88 4.24 -1.65
CA GLY A 151 11.33 4.17 -1.83
C GLY A 151 12.10 4.44 -0.53
N LEU A 152 11.68 5.43 0.25
CA LEU A 152 12.25 5.70 1.58
C LEU A 152 12.05 4.53 2.55
N SER A 153 10.90 3.86 2.49
CA SER A 153 10.62 2.67 3.32
C SER A 153 11.54 1.50 2.94
N TYR A 154 11.79 1.28 1.66
CA TYR A 154 12.75 0.27 1.18
C TYR A 154 14.20 0.63 1.52
N LEU A 155 14.54 1.91 1.45
CA LEU A 155 15.86 2.40 1.82
C LEU A 155 16.14 2.20 3.32
N ALA A 156 15.14 2.43 4.18
CA ALA A 156 15.23 2.20 5.62
C ALA A 156 15.51 0.74 5.99
N VAL A 157 15.16 -0.19 5.10
CA VAL A 157 15.42 -1.63 5.26
C VAL A 157 16.61 -2.14 4.44
N TYR A 158 17.44 -1.23 3.93
CA TYR A 158 18.62 -1.52 3.11
C TYR A 158 18.32 -2.29 1.81
N ASP A 159 17.07 -2.24 1.33
CA ASP A 159 16.72 -2.75 0.00
C ASP A 159 16.92 -1.63 -1.03
N GLY A 160 18.18 -1.43 -1.40
CA GLY A 160 18.60 -0.39 -2.34
C GLY A 160 17.99 -0.58 -3.74
N GLU A 161 17.82 -1.83 -4.20
CA GLU A 161 17.27 -2.10 -5.53
C GLU A 161 15.79 -1.69 -5.64
N SER A 162 14.95 -2.13 -4.69
CA SER A 162 13.55 -1.76 -4.65
C SER A 162 13.38 -0.26 -4.44
N ALA A 163 14.15 0.33 -3.51
CA ALA A 163 14.15 1.78 -3.27
C ALA A 163 14.45 2.56 -4.55
N ARG A 164 15.51 2.16 -5.27
CA ARG A 164 15.91 2.77 -6.54
C ARG A 164 14.82 2.68 -7.59
N LYS A 165 14.14 1.52 -7.72
CA LYS A 165 13.01 1.35 -8.65
C LYS A 165 11.94 2.42 -8.40
N TYR A 166 11.51 2.56 -7.15
CA TYR A 166 10.50 3.55 -6.78
C TYR A 166 10.95 5.00 -6.97
N PHE A 167 12.18 5.35 -6.57
CA PHE A 167 12.71 6.70 -6.77
C PHE A 167 12.85 7.05 -8.26
N THR A 168 13.23 6.09 -9.11
CA THR A 168 13.33 6.29 -10.56
C THR A 168 11.95 6.54 -11.19
N THR A 169 10.95 5.76 -10.77
CA THR A 169 9.55 5.98 -11.17
C THR A 169 9.06 7.37 -10.74
N ALA A 170 9.28 7.74 -9.47
CA ALA A 170 8.94 9.06 -8.94
C ALA A 170 9.62 10.21 -9.71
N GLN A 171 10.90 10.05 -10.06
CA GLN A 171 11.66 11.02 -10.84
C GLN A 171 11.07 11.20 -12.25
N THR A 172 10.70 10.09 -12.89
CA THR A 172 10.08 10.10 -14.22
C THR A 172 8.76 10.87 -14.18
N LEU A 173 7.92 10.58 -13.19
CA LEU A 173 6.66 11.28 -12.95
C LEU A 173 6.84 12.78 -12.72
N GLU A 174 7.76 13.20 -11.84
CA GLU A 174 8.01 14.63 -11.55
C GLU A 174 8.60 15.34 -12.77
N THR A 175 9.44 14.68 -13.55
CA THR A 175 9.99 15.23 -14.79
C THR A 175 8.88 15.49 -15.81
N HIS A 176 7.99 14.52 -16.04
CA HIS A 176 6.85 14.71 -16.95
C HIS A 176 5.90 15.81 -16.45
N ALA A 177 5.59 15.84 -15.15
CA ALA A 177 4.74 16.87 -14.56
C ALA A 177 5.34 18.28 -14.69
N ASN A 178 6.65 18.44 -14.48
CA ASN A 178 7.35 19.72 -14.61
C ASN A 178 7.57 20.16 -16.07
N ASN A 179 7.53 19.23 -17.03
CA ASN A 179 7.56 19.58 -18.45
C ASN A 179 6.17 20.02 -18.95
N ALA A 180 5.10 19.44 -18.39
CA ALA A 180 3.72 19.75 -18.76
C ALA A 180 3.22 21.09 -18.17
N ASN A 181 3.80 21.57 -17.08
CA ASN A 181 3.47 22.84 -16.45
C ASN A 181 4.73 23.51 -15.90
N SER A 182 4.81 24.84 -16.00
CA SER A 182 5.95 25.60 -15.53
C SER A 182 6.36 25.17 -14.11
N PRO A 183 7.65 24.89 -13.88
CA PRO A 183 8.13 24.39 -12.61
C PRO A 183 7.80 25.37 -11.50
N MET A 184 6.95 24.96 -10.55
CA MET A 184 6.63 25.75 -9.36
C MET A 184 7.44 25.24 -8.15
N PRO A 185 7.81 26.13 -7.20
CA PRO A 185 8.82 25.87 -6.19
C PRO A 185 8.63 24.64 -5.26
N PRO A 186 7.44 24.10 -4.91
CA PRO A 186 7.42 22.87 -4.12
C PRO A 186 7.76 21.61 -4.96
N PHE A 187 7.62 21.65 -6.28
CA PHE A 187 7.78 20.49 -7.15
C PHE A 187 9.19 20.37 -7.73
N THR A 188 9.87 21.50 -7.94
CA THR A 188 11.30 21.50 -8.27
C THR A 188 12.15 20.92 -7.16
N ASP A 189 11.72 21.08 -5.91
CA ASP A 189 12.48 20.60 -4.76
C ASP A 189 12.38 19.07 -4.61
N ARG A 190 11.24 18.47 -4.97
CA ARG A 190 11.12 17.01 -5.03
C ARG A 190 12.04 16.40 -6.09
N LEU A 191 12.10 17.03 -7.27
CA LEU A 191 12.98 16.56 -8.33
C LEU A 191 14.46 16.67 -7.92
N LYS A 192 14.85 17.76 -7.25
CA LYS A 192 16.18 17.93 -6.67
C LYS A 192 16.48 16.91 -5.56
N MET A 193 15.50 16.56 -4.73
CA MET A 193 15.65 15.53 -3.70
C MET A 193 15.90 14.15 -4.28
N LEU A 194 15.29 13.84 -5.44
CA LEU A 194 15.51 12.58 -6.15
C LEU A 194 16.85 12.54 -6.88
N GLN A 195 17.31 13.69 -7.38
CA GLN A 195 18.48 13.84 -8.26
C GLN A 195 19.76 14.30 -7.55
N GLY A 196 20.88 14.19 -8.27
CA GLY A 196 22.16 14.75 -7.85
C GLY A 196 23.01 13.80 -7.00
N PRO A 197 24.23 14.22 -6.62
CA PRO A 197 25.19 13.38 -5.93
C PRO A 197 24.74 12.95 -4.52
N ASN A 198 23.82 13.71 -3.92
CA ASN A 198 23.20 13.42 -2.62
C ASN A 198 21.70 13.15 -2.75
N GLY A 199 21.21 12.84 -3.96
CA GLY A 199 19.81 12.53 -4.18
C GLY A 199 19.45 11.11 -3.76
N LEU A 200 18.17 10.86 -3.50
CA LEU A 200 17.65 9.55 -3.07
C LEU A 200 18.00 8.42 -4.04
N ILE A 201 18.08 8.70 -5.35
CA ILE A 201 18.51 7.70 -6.33
C ILE A 201 19.97 7.32 -6.12
N GLN A 202 20.87 8.29 -5.93
CA GLN A 202 22.28 7.99 -5.67
C GLN A 202 22.47 7.31 -4.31
N GLU A 203 21.72 7.74 -3.30
CA GLU A 203 21.71 7.11 -1.98
C GLU A 203 21.32 5.62 -2.07
N SER A 204 20.25 5.30 -2.80
CA SER A 204 19.83 3.92 -3.02
C SER A 204 20.86 3.04 -3.76
N GLN A 205 21.71 3.64 -4.62
CA GLN A 205 22.80 2.93 -5.29
C GLN A 205 24.00 2.71 -4.37
N ASN A 206 24.21 3.61 -3.41
CA ASN A 206 25.31 3.54 -2.45
C ASN A 206 25.02 2.58 -1.29
N VAL A 207 23.78 2.13 -1.15
CA VAL A 207 23.45 0.96 -0.34
C VAL A 207 24.18 -0.22 -0.97
N LYS A 208 25.36 -0.54 -0.42
CA LYS A 208 25.99 -1.82 -0.69
C LYS A 208 24.99 -2.85 -0.24
N GLU A 209 24.59 -3.74 -1.15
CA GLU A 209 24.05 -5.03 -0.76
C GLU A 209 25.12 -5.67 0.13
N ASP A 210 25.04 -5.43 1.43
CA ASP A 210 25.88 -6.15 2.36
C ASP A 210 25.41 -7.60 2.20
N GLN A 211 26.23 -8.40 1.52
CA GLN A 211 26.08 -9.85 1.38
C GLN A 211 26.16 -10.59 2.74
N ARG A 212 26.06 -9.86 3.85
CA ARG A 212 25.80 -10.30 5.21
C ARG A 212 24.33 -9.96 5.49
N THR A 213 23.33 -10.81 5.25
CA THR A 213 23.30 -12.26 5.35
C THR A 213 22.00 -12.73 4.68
N ASN A 214 22.11 -13.68 3.74
CA ASN A 214 21.00 -14.54 3.29
C ASN A 214 20.56 -15.56 4.38
N GLU A 215 20.97 -15.33 5.62
CA GLU A 215 20.52 -16.01 6.83
C GLU A 215 20.22 -14.92 7.86
N THR A 216 18.94 -14.66 8.18
CA THR A 216 18.52 -13.60 9.14
C THR A 216 18.87 -12.20 8.66
N ILE A 217 17.99 -11.40 8.08
CA ILE A 217 16.75 -10.86 8.65
C ILE A 217 15.91 -10.42 7.44
N ALA A 218 14.78 -11.07 7.18
CA ALA A 218 13.71 -10.40 6.46
C ALA A 218 13.46 -9.08 7.19
N SER A 219 13.65 -7.94 6.52
CA SER A 219 13.50 -6.66 7.19
C SER A 219 12.16 -6.63 7.91
N LEU A 220 12.22 -6.44 9.23
CA LEU A 220 11.07 -6.69 10.10
C LEU A 220 9.85 -5.85 9.68
N ASP A 221 10.07 -4.72 9.00
CA ASP A 221 9.05 -3.86 8.38
C ASP A 221 8.13 -4.59 7.39
N ASN A 222 8.62 -5.60 6.68
CA ASN A 222 7.87 -6.32 5.65
C ASN A 222 7.25 -7.63 6.15
N ILE A 223 7.45 -8.00 7.42
CA ILE A 223 6.86 -9.22 7.98
C ILE A 223 5.36 -9.00 8.19
N GLN A 224 4.57 -9.78 7.46
CA GLN A 224 3.13 -9.89 7.72
C GLN A 224 2.88 -10.97 8.76
N TYR A 225 2.15 -10.63 9.82
CA TYR A 225 1.69 -11.59 10.81
C TYR A 225 0.29 -12.05 10.42
N VAL A 226 0.15 -13.34 10.12
CA VAL A 226 -1.09 -13.90 9.57
C VAL A 226 -1.68 -14.90 10.55
N LEU A 227 -2.84 -14.58 11.11
CA LEU A 227 -3.61 -15.47 11.97
C LEU A 227 -4.64 -16.20 11.12
N ILE A 228 -4.56 -17.53 11.02
CA ILE A 228 -5.47 -18.31 10.18
C ILE A 228 -6.25 -19.32 11.01
N ASN A 229 -7.56 -19.28 10.86
CA ASN A 229 -8.50 -20.20 11.51
C ASN A 229 -8.40 -20.23 13.04
N LEU A 230 -7.97 -19.12 13.65
CA LEU A 230 -7.87 -19.00 15.11
C LEU A 230 -9.17 -18.54 15.76
N THR A 231 -10.10 -17.95 15.00
CA THR A 231 -11.29 -17.26 15.55
C THR A 231 -12.21 -18.16 16.40
N THR A 232 -12.26 -19.46 16.15
CA THR A 232 -13.04 -20.42 16.95
C THR A 232 -12.34 -20.85 18.23
N ALA A 233 -11.05 -20.53 18.38
CA ALA A 233 -10.24 -20.84 19.55
C ALA A 233 -9.93 -19.61 20.42
N MET A 234 -10.30 -18.40 19.97
CA MET A 234 -10.02 -17.17 20.73
C MET A 234 -10.95 -17.10 21.94
N ASN A 235 -10.35 -17.11 23.13
CA ASN A 235 -11.03 -16.64 24.34
C ASN A 235 -11.20 -15.09 24.27
N PRO A 236 -12.07 -14.48 25.11
CA PRO A 236 -12.31 -13.04 25.07
C PRO A 236 -11.05 -12.17 25.25
N THR A 237 -10.13 -12.61 26.11
CA THR A 237 -8.84 -11.95 26.36
C THR A 237 -7.96 -11.93 25.10
N VAL A 238 -7.79 -13.09 24.46
CA VAL A 238 -7.04 -13.22 23.19
C VAL A 238 -7.69 -12.39 22.08
N ALA A 239 -9.01 -12.43 21.95
CA ALA A 239 -9.72 -11.65 20.94
C ALA A 239 -9.47 -10.14 21.13
N SER A 240 -9.46 -9.68 22.39
CA SER A 240 -9.20 -8.29 22.75
C SER A 240 -7.75 -7.89 22.46
N ILE A 241 -6.77 -8.77 22.73
CA ILE A 241 -5.36 -8.55 22.38
C ILE A 241 -5.19 -8.44 20.87
N VAL A 242 -5.75 -9.37 20.09
CA VAL A 242 -5.63 -9.34 18.62
C VAL A 242 -6.28 -8.08 18.06
N HIS A 243 -7.45 -7.70 18.56
CA HIS A 243 -8.14 -6.49 18.15
C HIS A 243 -7.32 -5.23 18.46
N PHE A 244 -6.74 -5.14 19.66
CA PHE A 244 -5.84 -4.06 20.04
C PHE A 244 -4.66 -3.96 19.05
N LEU A 245 -3.98 -5.08 18.77
CA LEU A 245 -2.84 -5.07 17.86
C LEU A 245 -3.23 -4.67 16.43
N GLN A 246 -4.41 -5.08 15.95
CA GLN A 246 -4.92 -4.70 14.62
C GLN A 246 -5.20 -3.20 14.49
N ILE A 247 -5.68 -2.57 15.57
CA ILE A 247 -5.91 -1.12 15.60
C ILE A 247 -4.58 -0.37 15.76
N PHE A 248 -3.69 -0.90 16.58
CA PHE A 248 -2.48 -0.20 17.00
C PHE A 248 -1.38 -0.22 15.93
N LEU A 249 -1.28 -1.30 15.17
CA LEU A 249 -0.26 -1.48 14.13
C LEU A 249 -0.73 -0.88 12.79
N PRO A 250 0.21 -0.52 11.89
CA PRO A 250 -0.14 -0.06 10.56
C PRO A 250 -1.12 -1.01 9.86
N SER A 251 -2.00 -0.43 9.06
CA SER A 251 -2.99 -1.18 8.28
C SER A 251 -2.28 -2.28 7.47
N ARG A 252 -2.72 -3.54 7.65
CA ARG A 252 -2.20 -4.76 6.99
C ARG A 252 -0.99 -5.45 7.64
N THR A 253 -0.53 -5.04 8.82
CA THR A 253 0.51 -5.79 9.57
C THR A 253 -0.01 -7.11 10.12
N ILE A 254 -1.26 -7.10 10.63
CA ILE A 254 -1.94 -8.29 11.14
C ILE A 254 -3.11 -8.65 10.23
N LEU A 255 -3.08 -9.83 9.65
CA LEU A 255 -4.16 -10.37 8.81
C LEU A 255 -4.86 -11.52 9.54
N THR A 256 -6.18 -11.44 9.70
CA THR A 256 -6.98 -12.55 10.23
C THR A 256 -7.77 -13.19 9.12
N ILE A 257 -7.47 -14.46 8.83
CA ILE A 257 -8.10 -15.25 7.78
C ILE A 257 -9.03 -16.26 8.47
N LYS A 258 -10.34 -16.07 8.34
CA LYS A 258 -11.35 -16.97 8.92
C LYS A 258 -11.50 -18.26 8.13
N ASN A 259 -11.50 -18.16 6.80
CA ASN A 259 -11.63 -19.28 5.88
C ASN A 259 -10.46 -19.29 4.91
N SER A 260 -10.04 -20.48 4.50
CA SER A 260 -8.88 -20.76 3.65
C SER A 260 -9.08 -20.39 2.17
N SER A 261 -9.77 -19.30 1.87
CA SER A 261 -9.92 -18.87 0.47
C SER A 261 -8.55 -18.58 -0.13
N SER A 262 -8.32 -19.09 -1.33
CA SER A 262 -7.07 -18.96 -2.11
C SER A 262 -6.61 -17.51 -2.23
N ASP A 263 -7.53 -16.57 -2.32
CA ASP A 263 -7.25 -15.19 -2.68
C ASP A 263 -6.50 -14.43 -1.57
N ASN A 264 -6.73 -14.78 -0.31
CA ASN A 264 -5.99 -14.20 0.81
C ASN A 264 -4.57 -14.78 0.92
N ILE A 265 -4.39 -16.04 0.50
CA ILE A 265 -3.11 -16.75 0.53
C ILE A 265 -2.20 -16.26 -0.60
N ILE A 266 -2.75 -15.99 -1.78
CA ILE A 266 -2.01 -15.45 -2.93
C ILE A 266 -1.29 -14.14 -2.57
N ARG A 267 -1.87 -13.31 -1.69
CA ARG A 267 -1.28 -12.05 -1.23
C ARG A 267 0.01 -12.23 -0.41
N LEU A 268 0.27 -13.43 0.07
CA LEU A 268 1.47 -13.79 0.85
C LEU A 268 2.61 -14.29 -0.03
N ILE A 269 2.35 -14.57 -1.33
CA ILE A 269 3.38 -15.03 -2.26
C ILE A 269 4.49 -13.97 -2.35
N ASN A 270 5.74 -14.40 -2.21
CA ASN A 270 6.96 -13.59 -2.22
C ASN A 270 7.15 -12.60 -1.05
N LYS A 271 6.36 -12.70 0.03
CA LYS A 271 6.56 -11.86 1.23
C LYS A 271 7.01 -12.70 2.42
N PRO A 272 7.96 -12.20 3.22
CA PRO A 272 8.23 -12.78 4.54
C PRO A 272 6.98 -12.74 5.40
N ALA A 273 6.56 -13.89 5.93
CA ALA A 273 5.36 -13.98 6.75
C ALA A 273 5.56 -14.89 7.97
N CYS A 274 4.99 -14.45 9.09
CA CYS A 274 4.83 -15.29 10.28
C CYS A 274 3.39 -15.80 10.32
N LEU A 275 3.23 -17.11 10.15
CA LEU A 275 1.94 -17.78 10.10
C LEU A 275 1.58 -18.34 11.47
N PHE A 276 0.43 -17.97 11.99
CA PHE A 276 -0.12 -18.43 13.26
C PHE A 276 -1.38 -19.25 12.98
N LEU A 277 -1.27 -20.57 13.13
CA LEU A 277 -2.21 -21.54 12.59
C LEU A 277 -2.74 -22.49 13.67
N ARG A 278 -3.91 -23.08 13.42
CA ARG A 278 -4.46 -24.21 14.20
C ARG A 278 -4.56 -25.52 13.42
N ASN A 279 -4.64 -25.47 12.08
CA ASN A 279 -4.99 -26.63 11.26
C ASN A 279 -3.81 -27.09 10.39
N SER A 280 -3.36 -28.33 10.61
CA SER A 280 -2.26 -28.98 9.90
C SER A 280 -2.46 -29.12 8.38
N VAL A 281 -3.69 -29.34 7.92
CA VAL A 281 -4.02 -29.50 6.48
C VAL A 281 -3.72 -28.23 5.71
N LEU A 282 -4.06 -27.08 6.31
CA LEU A 282 -3.82 -25.77 5.71
C LEU A 282 -2.33 -25.43 5.67
N THR A 283 -1.59 -25.83 6.70
CA THR A 283 -0.13 -25.66 6.77
C THR A 283 0.56 -26.32 5.58
N GLN A 284 0.19 -27.55 5.21
CA GLN A 284 0.77 -28.23 4.05
C GLN A 284 0.49 -27.49 2.74
N LEU A 285 -0.74 -27.03 2.55
CA LEU A 285 -1.14 -26.31 1.34
C LEU A 285 -0.40 -24.96 1.20
N LEU A 286 -0.24 -24.24 2.33
CA LEU A 286 0.54 -23.01 2.37
C LEU A 286 2.02 -23.25 2.06
N ILE A 287 2.62 -24.28 2.65
CA ILE A 287 4.03 -24.61 2.41
C ILE A 287 4.24 -24.97 0.93
N GLN A 288 3.32 -25.73 0.33
CA GLN A 288 3.38 -26.10 -1.08
C GLN A 288 3.30 -24.90 -2.02
N HIS A 289 2.57 -23.84 -1.65
CA HIS A 289 2.34 -22.68 -2.52
C HIS A 289 3.31 -21.51 -2.28
N LEU A 290 3.79 -21.32 -1.04
CA LEU A 290 4.59 -20.16 -0.65
C LEU A 290 6.09 -20.47 -0.57
N GLY A 291 6.46 -21.75 -0.46
CA GLY A 291 7.84 -22.16 -0.20
C GLY A 291 8.28 -21.90 1.26
N THR A 292 9.24 -22.69 1.75
CA THR A 292 9.63 -22.70 3.17
C THR A 292 10.66 -21.63 3.55
N ASN A 293 11.23 -20.91 2.59
CA ASN A 293 12.37 -20.03 2.85
C ASN A 293 11.96 -18.67 3.43
N ASN A 294 10.70 -18.27 3.23
CA ASN A 294 10.18 -16.96 3.65
C ASN A 294 9.12 -17.06 4.75
N LEU A 295 8.94 -18.25 5.35
CA LEU A 295 7.89 -18.51 6.32
C LEU A 295 8.43 -18.92 7.68
N SER A 296 7.94 -18.28 8.72
CA SER A 296 8.01 -18.80 10.10
C SER A 296 6.62 -19.27 10.50
N ILE A 297 6.48 -20.53 10.89
CA ILE A 297 5.18 -21.15 11.17
C ILE A 297 5.08 -21.48 12.65
N TYR A 298 4.05 -20.94 13.30
CA TYR A 298 3.70 -21.13 14.69
C TYR A 298 2.31 -21.79 14.75
N MET A 299 2.19 -22.93 15.43
CA MET A 299 0.97 -23.74 15.36
C MET A 299 0.53 -24.26 16.73
N ILE A 300 -0.77 -24.26 17.00
CA ILE A 300 -1.34 -25.00 18.14
C ILE A 300 -1.42 -26.47 17.75
N GLU A 301 -0.87 -27.34 18.60
CA GLU A 301 -0.72 -28.79 18.38
C GLU A 301 -1.70 -29.43 17.40
N ASP A 302 -1.13 -30.06 16.38
CA ASP A 302 -1.74 -31.15 15.64
C ASP A 302 -0.62 -32.17 15.37
N ASN A 303 -0.93 -33.46 15.45
CA ASN A 303 -0.01 -34.58 15.67
C ASN A 303 0.83 -34.94 14.42
N THR A 304 1.44 -33.93 13.78
CA THR A 304 2.09 -34.04 12.48
C THR A 304 3.56 -33.65 12.58
N ASN A 305 4.44 -34.67 12.58
CA ASN A 305 5.91 -34.56 12.50
C ASN A 305 6.40 -34.06 11.12
N LEU A 306 5.73 -33.09 10.52
CA LEU A 306 5.82 -32.90 9.07
C LEU A 306 6.91 -31.91 8.63
N VAL A 307 7.43 -31.02 9.49
CA VAL A 307 8.52 -30.08 9.11
C VAL A 307 9.30 -29.56 10.34
N ASP A 308 10.64 -29.62 10.31
CA ASP A 308 11.55 -29.12 11.37
C ASP A 308 11.47 -27.60 11.63
N ARG A 309 10.71 -26.84 10.82
CA ARG A 309 10.59 -25.38 10.90
C ARG A 309 9.29 -24.88 11.55
N ILE A 310 8.46 -25.78 12.07
CA ILE A 310 7.21 -25.43 12.74
C ILE A 310 7.46 -25.36 14.25
N THR A 311 7.15 -24.22 14.86
CA THR A 311 7.16 -24.07 16.32
C THR A 311 5.76 -24.39 16.86
N HIS A 312 5.68 -25.38 17.74
CA HIS A 312 4.42 -25.85 18.31
C HIS A 312 4.11 -25.19 19.66
N PHE A 313 2.83 -24.93 19.91
CA PHE A 313 2.29 -24.39 21.16
C PHE A 313 1.15 -25.26 21.66
N ASN A 314 1.03 -25.36 22.99
CA ASN A 314 0.02 -26.20 23.62
C ASN A 314 -1.37 -25.56 23.61
N ASN A 315 -1.45 -24.24 23.54
CA ASN A 315 -2.71 -23.51 23.60
C ASN A 315 -2.63 -22.17 22.84
N ILE A 316 -3.80 -21.54 22.68
CA ILE A 316 -3.95 -20.27 21.97
C ILE A 316 -3.26 -19.11 22.69
N ASP A 317 -3.24 -19.11 24.02
CA ASP A 317 -2.63 -18.04 24.79
C ASP A 317 -1.11 -18.00 24.57
N ASP A 318 -0.45 -19.15 24.56
CA ASP A 318 0.98 -19.26 24.26
C ASP A 318 1.31 -18.88 22.81
N LEU A 319 0.45 -19.28 21.87
CA LEU A 319 0.60 -18.88 20.47
C LEU A 319 0.52 -17.35 20.31
N ILE A 320 -0.41 -16.71 21.02
CA ILE A 320 -0.62 -15.26 20.97
C ILE A 320 0.45 -14.52 21.78
N ASN A 321 0.98 -15.11 22.85
CA ASN A 321 2.18 -14.62 23.54
C ASN A 321 3.33 -14.52 22.57
N LYS A 322 3.53 -15.56 21.74
CA LYS A 322 4.60 -15.53 20.75
C LYS A 322 4.38 -14.45 19.70
N LEU A 323 3.14 -14.25 19.23
CA LEU A 323 2.81 -13.16 18.31
C LEU A 323 3.21 -11.80 18.89
N VAL A 324 2.81 -11.52 20.14
CA VAL A 324 3.14 -10.28 20.84
C VAL A 324 4.67 -10.13 20.98
N GLU A 325 5.35 -11.18 21.43
CA GLU A 325 6.80 -11.21 21.59
C GLU A 325 7.51 -10.85 20.27
N LEU A 326 7.13 -11.45 19.14
CA LEU A 326 7.74 -11.16 17.85
C LEU A 326 7.51 -9.72 17.39
N ILE A 327 6.34 -9.14 17.67
CA ILE A 327 6.04 -7.74 17.31
C ILE A 327 6.86 -6.79 18.19
N VAL A 328 6.93 -7.04 19.49
CA VAL A 328 7.70 -6.22 20.43
C VAL A 328 9.20 -6.31 20.11
N GLU A 329 9.70 -7.52 19.84
CA GLU A 329 11.09 -7.74 19.45
C GLU A 329 11.42 -7.04 18.13
N LYS A 330 10.50 -7.07 17.15
CA LYS A 330 10.63 -6.27 15.92
C LYS A 330 10.90 -4.80 16.23
N TYR A 331 10.06 -4.17 17.05
CA TYR A 331 10.19 -2.75 17.38
C TYR A 331 11.48 -2.45 18.16
N ARG A 332 11.90 -3.35 19.06
CA ARG A 332 13.17 -3.23 19.78
C ARG A 332 14.37 -3.31 18.83
N GLN A 333 14.36 -4.23 17.87
CA GLN A 333 15.42 -4.35 16.86
C GLN A 333 15.46 -3.12 15.96
N GLN A 334 14.31 -2.60 15.52
CA GLN A 334 14.24 -1.35 14.76
C GLN A 334 14.80 -0.16 15.55
N ALA A 335 14.44 -0.04 16.83
CA ALA A 335 15.00 0.97 17.71
C ALA A 335 16.53 0.86 17.81
N ALA A 336 17.06 -0.36 17.97
CA ALA A 336 18.50 -0.60 18.04
C ALA A 336 19.21 -0.23 16.73
N THR A 337 18.62 -0.54 15.58
CA THR A 337 19.12 -0.14 14.25
C THR A 337 19.15 1.38 14.12
N HIS A 338 18.07 2.07 14.48
CA HIS A 338 17.99 3.54 14.46
C HIS A 338 19.04 4.19 15.37
N LEU A 339 19.28 3.63 16.57
CA LEU A 339 20.37 4.09 17.45
C LEU A 339 21.73 3.92 16.79
N HIS A 340 21.98 2.78 16.15
CA HIS A 340 23.25 2.49 15.49
C HIS A 340 23.56 3.49 14.37
N VAL A 341 22.55 3.93 13.61
CA VAL A 341 22.70 4.93 12.55
C VAL A 341 22.54 6.39 13.03
N GLY A 342 22.45 6.63 14.35
CA GLY A 342 22.36 7.98 14.93
C GLY A 342 20.98 8.65 14.84
N GLN A 343 19.94 7.91 14.48
CA GLN A 343 18.55 8.38 14.37
C GLN A 343 17.80 8.28 15.70
N ASN A 344 18.29 8.99 16.72
CA ASN A 344 17.80 8.87 18.11
C ASN A 344 16.29 9.11 18.28
N GLN A 345 15.69 10.02 17.50
CA GLN A 345 14.25 10.32 17.58
C GLN A 345 13.39 9.15 17.09
N LEU A 346 13.79 8.49 15.99
CA LEU A 346 13.09 7.32 15.48
C LEU A 346 13.23 6.15 16.45
N ALA A 347 14.42 5.94 17.00
CA ALA A 347 14.63 4.91 18.01
C ALA A 347 13.73 5.08 19.24
N ASP A 348 13.55 6.31 19.74
CA ASP A 348 12.66 6.60 20.86
C ASP A 348 11.19 6.30 20.52
N ILE A 349 10.75 6.59 19.28
CA ILE A 349 9.40 6.26 18.80
C ILE A 349 9.20 4.74 18.81
N GLU A 350 10.11 3.98 18.22
CA GLU A 350 9.96 2.52 18.13
C GLU A 350 10.01 1.86 19.52
N MET A 351 10.88 2.35 20.41
CA MET A 351 10.93 1.87 21.79
C MET A 351 9.64 2.17 22.57
N LYS A 352 9.04 3.36 22.34
CA LYS A 352 7.73 3.70 22.91
C LYS A 352 6.61 2.81 22.37
N MET A 353 6.66 2.43 21.09
CA MET A 353 5.71 1.46 20.52
C MET A 353 5.83 0.09 21.18
N ALA A 354 7.06 -0.45 21.28
CA ALA A 354 7.31 -1.72 21.97
C ALA A 354 6.78 -1.73 23.41
N ASN A 355 7.11 -0.69 24.19
CA ASN A 355 6.68 -0.58 25.58
C ASN A 355 5.16 -0.42 25.74
N ARG A 356 4.51 0.29 24.81
CA ARG A 356 3.06 0.46 24.82
C ARG A 356 2.34 -0.84 24.53
N ILE A 357 2.84 -1.64 23.59
CA ILE A 357 2.28 -2.96 23.28
C ILE A 357 2.39 -3.87 24.52
N ASP A 358 3.58 -3.96 25.12
CA ASP A 358 3.79 -4.75 26.34
C ASP A 358 2.83 -4.33 27.48
N TYR A 359 2.68 -3.03 27.71
CA TYR A 359 1.82 -2.49 28.75
C TYR A 359 0.33 -2.82 28.53
N GLU A 360 -0.22 -2.55 27.34
CA GLU A 360 -1.64 -2.77 27.07
C GLU A 360 -1.97 -4.27 27.01
N VAL A 361 -1.09 -5.11 26.46
CA VAL A 361 -1.28 -6.56 26.46
C VAL A 361 -1.28 -7.11 27.88
N LYS A 362 -0.40 -6.63 28.76
CA LYS A 362 -0.40 -7.04 30.17
C LYS A 362 -1.71 -6.64 30.87
N LYS A 363 -2.14 -5.39 30.67
CA LYS A 363 -3.39 -4.87 31.24
C LYS A 363 -4.63 -5.67 30.78
N LEU A 364 -4.71 -6.02 29.50
CA LEU A 364 -5.81 -6.82 28.95
C LEU A 364 -5.90 -8.24 29.54
N ARG A 365 -4.83 -8.76 30.13
CA ARG A 365 -4.84 -10.08 30.81
C ARG A 365 -5.29 -10.01 32.25
N GLU A 366 -5.22 -8.82 32.85
CA GLU A 366 -5.64 -8.59 34.23
C GLU A 366 -7.17 -8.33 34.33
N THR A 367 -7.83 -8.12 33.18
CA THR A 367 -9.29 -7.99 33.01
C THR A 367 -9.92 -9.31 32.57
#